data_AF-A0A8X6NBJ6-F1
#
_entry.id   AF-A0A8X6NBJ6-F1
#
_cell.length_a   1.000
_cell.length_b   1.000
_cell.length_c   1.000
_cell.angle_alpha   90.00
_cell.angle_beta   90.00
_cell.angle_gamma   90.00
#
_symmetry.space_group_name_H-M   'P 1'
#
loop_
_entity.id
_entity.type
_entity.pdbx_description
1 polymer ?
#
loop_
_entity_poly.entity_id
_entity_poly.type
_entity_poly.pdbx_seq_one_letter_code
_entity_poly.pdbx_strand_id
1 'polypeptide(L)' 'EVVPEDKVERNIEISGSNYTLQQVDFHWGCEGKPGSEHKINNKQYDLE' A
#
# COMPACT_ATOMS: atom_id res chain seq x y z
N GLU A 1 1.98 19.43 6.55
CA GLU A 1 2.45 18.04 6.46
C GLU A 1 2.34 17.44 7.84
N VAL A 2 1.56 16.37 8.02
CA VAL A 2 1.38 15.70 9.32
C VAL A 2 2.45 14.61 9.38
N VAL A 3 3.51 14.85 10.14
CA VAL A 3 4.61 13.89 10.31
C VAL A 3 4.40 13.19 11.67
N PRO A 4 4.40 11.85 11.74
CA PRO A 4 4.27 11.14 13.01
C PRO A 4 5.39 11.53 13.99
N GLU A 5 5.04 11.87 15.23
CA GLU A 5 6.01 12.28 16.28
C GLU A 5 6.74 11.09 16.93
N ASP A 6 6.46 9.87 16.49
CA ASP A 6 6.92 8.62 17.12
C ASP A 6 8.39 8.28 16.86
N LYS A 7 9.14 9.18 16.21
CA LYS A 7 10.56 9.02 15.83
C LYS A 7 10.82 7.78 14.97
N VAL A 8 9.79 7.22 14.33
CA VAL A 8 9.94 6.08 13.42
C VAL A 8 10.24 6.60 12.02
N GLU A 9 11.42 6.25 11.53
CA GLU A 9 11.80 6.44 10.13
C GLU A 9 11.00 5.49 9.24
N ARG A 10 10.32 6.04 8.23
CA ARG A 10 9.48 5.31 7.27
C ARG A 10 9.96 5.49 5.84
N ASN A 11 11.27 5.62 5.67
CA ASN A 11 11.92 5.75 4.38
C ASN A 11 12.60 4.45 3.97
N ILE A 12 12.67 4.24 2.65
CA ILE A 12 13.49 3.21 2.03
C ILE A 12 14.38 3.86 0.97
N GLU A 13 15.61 3.35 0.82
CA GLU A 13 16.51 3.74 -0.27
C GLU A 13 16.46 2.69 -1.37
N ILE A 14 16.16 3.13 -2.59
CA ILE A 14 16.21 2.29 -3.79
C ILE A 14 17.07 3.02 -4.83
N SER A 15 18.19 2.40 -5.20
CA SER A 15 19.11 2.91 -6.23
C SER A 15 19.57 4.36 -5.99
N GLY A 16 19.87 4.73 -4.74
CA GLY A 16 20.32 6.07 -4.37
C GLY A 16 19.18 7.10 -4.20
N SER A 17 17.93 6.70 -4.33
CA SER A 17 16.76 7.57 -4.12
C SER A 17 16.02 7.18 -2.84
N ASN A 18 15.70 8.16 -2.00
CA ASN A 18 14.92 7.98 -0.78
C ASN A 18 13.42 8.17 -1.04
N TYR A 19 12.64 7.19 -0.59
CA TYR A 19 11.18 7.21 -0.65
C TYR A 19 10.63 7.20 0.77
N THR A 20 9.81 8.19 1.13
CA THR A 20 9.19 8.28 2.47
C THR A 20 7.71 7.92 2.38
N LEU A 21 7.24 7.04 3.25
CA LEU A 21 5.82 6.69 3.35
C LEU A 21 4.98 7.92 3.72
N GLN A 22 3.98 8.25 2.91
CA GLN A 22 3.04 9.33 3.19
C GLN A 22 1.74 8.81 3.81
N GLN A 23 1.10 7.84 3.15
CA GLN A 23 -0.13 7.21 3.61
C GLN A 23 -0.23 5.77 3.07
N VAL A 24 -1.20 5.02 3.59
CA VAL A 24 -1.60 3.70 3.08
C VAL A 24 -3.11 3.74 2.88
N ASP A 25 -3.56 3.30 1.71
CA ASP A 25 -4.96 3.14 1.37
C ASP A 25 -5.26 1.65 1.16
N PHE A 26 -6.51 1.26 1.36
CA PHE A 26 -6.97 -0.12 1.21
C PHE A 26 -8.13 -0.17 0.22
N HIS A 27 -8.11 -1.17 -0.66
CA HIS A 27 -9.10 -1.41 -1.69
C HIS A 27 -9.70 -2.80 -1.49
N TRP A 28 -11.02 -2.87 -1.30
CA TRP A 28 -11.73 -4.13 -1.13
C TRP A 28 -13.05 -4.14 -1.89
N GLY A 29 -13.56 -5.36 -2.11
CA GLY A 29 -14.80 -5.58 -2.83
C GLY A 29 -16.01 -5.77 -1.91
N CYS A 30 -16.89 -6.68 -2.27
CA CYS A 30 -18.01 -7.07 -1.41
C CYS A 30 -18.16 -8.59 -1.39
N GLU A 31 -19.14 -9.11 -0.65
CA GLU A 31 -19.32 -10.55 -0.50
C GLU A 31 -19.41 -11.26 -1.86
N GLY A 32 -18.54 -12.25 -2.06
CA GLY A 32 -18.41 -12.99 -3.32
C GLY A 32 -17.76 -12.23 -4.47
N LYS A 33 -17.27 -11.01 -4.26
CA LYS A 33 -16.62 -10.15 -5.27
C LYS A 33 -15.28 -9.61 -4.75
N PRO A 34 -14.15 -10.25 -5.08
CA PRO A 34 -12.81 -9.77 -4.71
C PRO A 34 -12.52 -8.36 -5.26
N GLY A 35 -11.72 -7.56 -4.55
CA GLY A 35 -11.54 -6.12 -4.83
C GLY A 35 -10.11 -5.60 -4.95
N SER A 36 -9.09 -6.46 -4.99
CA SER A 36 -7.71 -6.04 -5.24
C SER A 36 -7.59 -5.33 -6.60
N GLU A 37 -6.73 -4.33 -6.72
CA GLU A 37 -6.56 -3.61 -7.99
C GLU A 37 -5.80 -4.46 -9.01
N HIS A 38 -4.72 -5.10 -8.58
CA HIS A 38 -3.91 -5.99 -9.40
C HIS A 38 -4.46 -7.42 -9.42
N LYS A 39 -4.07 -8.17 -10.46
CA LYS A 39 -4.42 -9.59 -10.67
C LYS A 39 -3.17 -10.40 -10.97
N ILE A 40 -3.13 -11.63 -10.48
CA ILE A 40 -2.05 -12.59 -10.78
C ILE A 40 -2.67 -13.76 -11.54
N ASN A 41 -2.22 -14.01 -12.77
CA ASN A 41 -2.79 -15.05 -13.64
C ASN A 41 -4.33 -14.97 -13.72
N ASN A 42 -4.84 -13.75 -13.89
CA ASN A 42 -6.28 -13.41 -13.89
C ASN A 42 -7.04 -13.64 -12.57
N LYS A 43 -6.40 -14.09 -11.50
CA LYS A 43 -6.99 -14.17 -10.16
C LYS A 43 -6.92 -12.81 -9.46
N GLN A 44 -8.06 -12.34 -8.96
CA GLN A 44 -8.20 -11.16 -8.12
C GLN A 44 -8.32 -11.60 -6.64
N TYR A 45 -7.83 -10.78 -5.72
CA TYR A 45 -7.80 -11.03 -4.28
C TYR A 45 -8.75 -10.09 -3.54
N ASP A 46 -9.06 -10.41 -2.29
CA ASP A 46 -10.14 -9.72 -1.58
C ASP A 46 -9.78 -8.28 -1.19
N LEU A 47 -8.50 -8.02 -0.95
CA LEU A 47 -7.95 -6.76 -0.46
C LEU A 47 -6.65 -6.44 -1.20
N GLU A 48 -6.40 -5.17 -1.44
CA GLU A 48 -5.08 -4.59 -1.74
C GLU A 48 -4.82 -3.38 -0.84
#